data_AF-A0A4S5E7C0-F1
#
_entry.id   AF-A0A4S5E7C0-F1
#
_cell.length_a   1.000
_cell.length_b   1.000
_cell.length_c   1.000
_cell.angle_alpha   90.00
_cell.angle_beta   90.00
_cell.angle_gamma   90.00
#
_symmetry.space_group_name_H-M   'P 1'
#
loop_
_entity.id
_entity.type
_entity.pdbx_description
1 polymer ?
#
loop_
_entity_poly.entity_id
_entity_poly.type
_entity_poly.pdbx_seq_one_letter_code
_entity_poly.pdbx_strand_id
1 'polypeptide(L)'
;MSQELVIALLAAGAALGGSLLGSFLTRTTEHKQWHRNEKNQAYIEYLIKLDELEKDLDTNVQAVGSDRLLAITAARSAIRLFGSATVRRLARDVDNEATGLWFMADLADVDSGTSEDRTDRRRAYSEFVTRYKASMVHLISAMREDLKVADPEDERIDAENAQLFLEDGAKRPLG
;
A
#
# COMPACT_ATOMS: atom_id res chain seq x y z
N MET A 1 -20.93 -34.96 47.56
CA MET A 1 -20.64 -34.40 46.21
C MET A 1 -19.24 -34.81 45.84
N SER A 2 -19.07 -35.56 44.74
CA SER A 2 -17.79 -36.16 44.36
C SER A 2 -16.86 -35.13 43.69
N GLN A 3 -15.57 -35.21 44.00
CA GLN A 3 -14.50 -34.37 43.42
C GLN A 3 -14.48 -34.41 41.88
N GLU A 4 -14.98 -35.50 41.28
CA GLU A 4 -15.10 -35.67 39.83
C GLU A 4 -16.02 -34.64 39.17
N LEU A 5 -17.07 -34.18 39.87
CA LEU A 5 -18.01 -33.18 39.34
C LEU A 5 -17.34 -31.80 39.22
N VAL A 6 -16.43 -31.48 40.15
CA VAL A 6 -15.71 -30.18 40.19
C VAL A 6 -14.64 -30.13 39.10
N ILE A 7 -13.92 -31.24 38.88
CA ILE A 7 -12.92 -31.35 37.80
C ILE A 7 -13.58 -31.27 36.42
N ALA A 8 -14.73 -31.93 36.24
CA ALA A 8 -15.50 -31.86 35.00
C ALA A 8 -16.02 -30.43 34.70
N LEU A 9 -16.46 -29.69 35.72
CA LEU A 9 -16.89 -28.29 35.56
C LEU A 9 -15.73 -27.35 35.21
N LEU A 10 -14.56 -27.53 35.83
CA LEU A 10 -13.34 -26.76 35.54
C LEU A 10 -12.80 -27.05 34.13
N ALA A 11 -12.80 -28.32 33.71
CA ALA A 11 -12.39 -28.70 32.36
C ALA A 11 -13.36 -28.16 31.29
N ALA A 12 -14.68 -28.20 31.55
CA ALA A 12 -15.68 -27.61 30.67
C ALA A 12 -15.57 -26.08 30.58
N GLY A 13 -15.30 -25.40 31.70
CA GLY A 13 -15.06 -23.95 31.73
C GLY A 13 -13.79 -23.55 30.98
N ALA A 14 -12.71 -24.32 31.11
CA ALA A 14 -11.46 -24.10 30.38
C ALA A 14 -11.60 -24.38 28.87
N ALA A 15 -12.33 -25.43 28.49
CA ALA A 15 -12.58 -25.79 27.09
C ALA A 15 -13.44 -24.73 26.37
N LEU A 16 -14.49 -24.22 27.03
CA LEU A 16 -15.32 -23.14 26.49
C LEU A 16 -14.57 -21.80 26.44
N GLY A 17 -13.75 -21.49 27.46
CA GLY A 17 -12.88 -20.32 27.48
C GLY A 17 -11.83 -20.36 26.37
N GLY A 18 -11.17 -21.49 26.16
CA GLY A 18 -10.19 -21.69 25.09
C GLY A 18 -10.80 -21.67 23.68
N SER A 19 -12.02 -22.18 23.52
CA SER A 19 -12.78 -22.13 22.27
C SER A 19 -13.16 -20.69 21.86
N LEU A 20 -13.63 -19.88 22.81
CA LEU A 20 -14.02 -18.49 22.55
C LEU A 20 -12.79 -17.58 22.34
N LEU A 21 -11.73 -17.76 23.13
CA LEU A 21 -10.47 -17.05 22.91
C LEU A 21 -9.85 -17.43 21.57
N GLY A 22 -9.85 -18.73 21.25
CA GLY A 22 -9.38 -19.24 19.96
C GLY A 22 -10.14 -18.60 18.81
N SER A 23 -11.46 -18.67 18.80
CA SER A 23 -12.29 -18.06 17.75
C SER A 23 -12.10 -16.55 17.62
N PHE A 24 -11.95 -15.83 18.74
CA PHE A 24 -11.68 -14.39 18.72
C PHE A 24 -10.29 -14.09 18.13
N LEU A 25 -9.27 -14.83 18.57
CA LEU A 25 -7.90 -14.69 18.07
C LEU A 25 -7.85 -14.99 16.56
N THR A 26 -8.41 -16.11 16.10
CA THR A 26 -8.44 -16.45 14.66
C THR A 26 -9.12 -15.35 13.85
N ARG A 27 -10.23 -14.80 14.35
CA ARG A 27 -10.97 -13.70 13.68
C ARG A 27 -10.15 -12.41 13.65
N THR A 28 -9.35 -12.13 14.67
CA THR A 28 -8.44 -10.98 14.66
C THR A 28 -7.25 -11.18 13.71
N THR A 29 -6.71 -12.39 13.60
CA THR A 29 -5.61 -12.71 12.66
C THR A 29 -6.10 -12.65 11.21
N GLU A 30 -7.28 -13.22 10.93
CA GLU A 30 -7.95 -13.12 9.63
C GLU A 30 -8.22 -11.66 9.24
N HIS A 31 -8.67 -10.84 10.19
CA HIS A 31 -8.91 -9.42 9.93
C HIS A 31 -7.62 -8.65 9.65
N LYS A 32 -6.56 -8.90 10.42
CA LYS A 32 -5.23 -8.30 10.18
C LYS A 32 -4.69 -8.69 8.79
N GLN A 33 -4.82 -9.96 8.41
CA GLN A 33 -4.38 -10.47 7.12
C GLN A 33 -5.21 -9.90 5.97
N TRP A 34 -6.53 -9.84 6.12
CA TRP A 34 -7.42 -9.16 5.18
C TRP A 34 -7.03 -7.69 4.99
N HIS A 35 -6.87 -6.94 6.08
CA HIS A 35 -6.49 -5.52 6.04
C HIS A 35 -5.14 -5.32 5.34
N ARG A 36 -4.18 -6.22 5.55
CA ARG A 36 -2.87 -6.19 4.86
C ARG A 36 -3.01 -6.43 3.37
N ASN A 37 -3.83 -7.40 2.96
CA ASN A 37 -4.08 -7.71 1.56
C ASN A 37 -4.75 -6.53 0.84
N GLU A 38 -5.80 -5.95 1.45
CA GLU A 38 -6.48 -4.76 0.92
C GLU A 38 -5.52 -3.56 0.80
N LYS A 39 -4.68 -3.34 1.82
CA LYS A 39 -3.66 -2.28 1.80
C LYS A 39 -2.65 -2.48 0.67
N ASN A 40 -2.13 -3.70 0.51
CA ASN A 40 -1.18 -4.03 -0.54
C ASN A 40 -1.81 -3.86 -1.93
N GLN A 41 -3.04 -4.37 -2.12
CA GLN A 41 -3.80 -4.22 -3.36
C GLN A 41 -4.04 -2.75 -3.70
N ALA A 42 -4.48 -1.93 -2.73
CA ALA A 42 -4.69 -0.51 -2.92
C ALA A 42 -3.42 0.23 -3.35
N TYR A 43 -2.26 -0.16 -2.81
CA TYR A 43 -0.98 0.47 -3.17
C TYR A 43 -0.53 0.07 -4.57
N ILE A 44 -0.62 -1.22 -4.90
CA ILE A 44 -0.28 -1.74 -6.23
C ILE A 44 -1.16 -1.08 -7.29
N GLU A 45 -2.47 -1.06 -7.09
CA GLU A 45 -3.40 -0.47 -8.04
C GLU A 45 -3.09 1.01 -8.28
N TYR A 46 -2.86 1.78 -7.21
CA TYR A 46 -2.52 3.19 -7.35
C TYR A 46 -1.19 3.42 -8.09
N LEU A 47 -0.15 2.63 -7.78
CA LEU A 47 1.14 2.73 -8.46
C LEU A 47 1.05 2.34 -9.93
N ILE A 48 0.22 1.34 -10.29
CA ILE A 48 -0.04 1.00 -11.70
C ILE A 48 -0.66 2.20 -12.43
N LYS A 49 -1.64 2.89 -11.83
CA LYS A 49 -2.27 4.07 -12.45
C LYS A 49 -1.32 5.25 -12.61
N LEU A 50 -0.36 5.42 -11.70
CA LEU A 50 0.65 6.46 -11.79
C LEU A 50 1.75 6.15 -12.82
N ASP A 51 2.16 4.88 -12.94
CA ASP A 51 3.09 4.41 -13.99
C ASP A 51 2.47 4.53 -15.39
N GLU A 52 1.19 4.17 -15.49
CA GLU A 52 0.35 4.38 -16.67
C GLU A 52 0.35 5.86 -17.11
N LEU A 53 0.15 6.80 -16.18
CA LEU A 53 0.24 8.23 -16.46
C LEU A 53 1.65 8.66 -16.89
N GLU A 54 2.70 8.16 -16.23
CA GLU A 54 4.08 8.50 -16.57
C GLU A 54 4.44 8.07 -18.00
N LYS A 55 4.04 6.85 -18.41
CA LYS A 55 4.23 6.36 -19.78
C LYS A 55 3.51 7.23 -20.80
N ASP A 56 2.28 7.66 -20.49
CA ASP A 56 1.50 8.53 -21.35
C ASP A 56 2.17 9.91 -21.48
N LEU A 57 2.72 10.46 -20.39
CA LEU A 57 3.48 11.72 -20.41
C LEU A 57 4.78 11.64 -21.23
N ASP A 58 5.46 10.49 -21.22
CA ASP A 58 6.70 10.28 -21.97
C ASP A 58 6.45 10.04 -23.47
N THR A 59 5.30 9.47 -23.84
CA THR A 59 4.99 9.10 -25.23
C THR A 59 4.07 10.07 -25.95
N ASN A 60 3.09 10.66 -25.26
CA ASN A 60 2.13 11.57 -25.88
C ASN A 60 1.51 12.52 -24.86
N VAL A 61 2.12 13.70 -24.69
CA VAL A 61 1.63 14.80 -23.86
C VAL A 61 0.16 15.17 -24.19
N GLN A 62 -0.30 14.89 -25.41
CA GLN A 62 -1.60 15.29 -25.95
C GLN A 62 -2.78 14.38 -25.54
N ALA A 63 -2.55 13.22 -24.92
CA ALA A 63 -3.59 12.21 -24.71
C ALA A 63 -3.80 11.81 -23.24
N VAL A 64 -3.29 12.59 -22.27
CA VAL A 64 -3.68 12.39 -20.88
C VAL A 64 -5.13 12.85 -20.73
N GLY A 65 -6.08 11.94 -20.93
CA GLY A 65 -7.50 12.23 -20.80
C GLY A 65 -7.91 12.46 -19.35
N SER A 66 -8.99 13.22 -19.14
CA SER A 66 -9.66 13.40 -17.85
C SER A 66 -10.04 12.06 -17.19
N ASP A 67 -10.33 11.03 -17.98
CA ASP A 67 -10.57 9.66 -17.52
C ASP A 67 -9.37 9.05 -16.76
N ARG A 68 -8.14 9.43 -17.11
CA ARG A 68 -6.92 8.93 -16.45
C ARG A 68 -6.75 9.54 -15.08
N LEU A 69 -6.96 10.85 -14.95
CA LEU A 69 -6.98 11.54 -13.66
C LEU A 69 -8.11 11.04 -12.77
N LEU A 70 -9.27 10.73 -13.36
CA LEU A 70 -10.37 10.10 -12.64
C LEU A 70 -9.99 8.71 -12.12
N ALA A 71 -9.31 7.89 -12.93
CA ALA A 71 -8.81 6.58 -12.53
C ALA A 71 -7.78 6.67 -11.40
N ILE A 72 -6.85 7.62 -11.45
CA ILE A 72 -5.88 7.90 -10.37
C ILE A 72 -6.60 8.33 -9.10
N THR A 73 -7.57 9.25 -9.23
CA THR A 73 -8.38 9.73 -8.10
C THR A 73 -9.18 8.60 -7.46
N ALA A 74 -9.75 7.70 -8.29
CA ALA A 74 -10.49 6.53 -7.85
C ALA A 74 -9.57 5.54 -7.12
N ALA A 75 -8.40 5.21 -7.67
CA ALA A 75 -7.43 4.32 -7.03
C ALA A 75 -6.91 4.89 -5.70
N ARG A 76 -6.71 6.22 -5.62
CA ARG A 76 -6.35 6.90 -4.36
C ARG A 76 -7.42 6.77 -3.27
N SER A 77 -8.69 6.58 -3.64
CA SER A 77 -9.77 6.46 -2.64
C SER A 77 -9.55 5.25 -1.70
N ALA A 78 -8.99 4.15 -2.22
CA ALA A 78 -8.60 3.00 -1.42
C ALA A 78 -7.44 3.32 -0.45
N ILE A 79 -6.47 4.14 -0.89
CA ILE A 79 -5.40 4.64 -0.01
C ILE A 79 -5.94 5.48 1.15
N ARG A 80 -7.04 6.21 0.96
CA ARG A 80 -7.66 6.97 2.07
C ARG A 80 -8.16 6.07 3.19
N LEU A 81 -8.59 4.85 2.85
CA LEU A 81 -9.13 3.86 3.77
C LEU A 81 -8.02 3.05 4.46
N PHE A 82 -7.05 2.55 3.70
CA PHE A 82 -6.07 1.57 4.18
C PHE A 82 -4.67 2.14 4.44
N GLY A 83 -4.40 3.38 4.00
CA GLY A 83 -3.08 4.01 4.13
C GLY A 83 -2.85 4.73 5.46
N SER A 84 -1.59 4.72 5.92
CA SER A 84 -1.15 5.59 7.01
C SER A 84 -1.39 7.07 6.71
N ALA A 85 -1.36 7.93 7.74
CA ALA A 85 -1.46 9.37 7.57
C ALA A 85 -0.41 9.92 6.59
N THR A 86 0.82 9.39 6.65
CA THR A 86 1.92 9.78 5.76
C THR A 86 1.64 9.41 4.31
N VAL A 87 1.26 8.15 4.04
CA VAL A 87 0.93 7.69 2.68
C VAL A 87 -0.27 8.47 2.11
N ARG A 88 -1.30 8.72 2.93
CA ARG A 88 -2.47 9.51 2.51
C ARG A 88 -2.12 10.94 2.11
N ARG A 89 -1.21 11.59 2.85
CA ARG A 89 -0.72 12.93 2.51
C ARG A 89 0.06 12.90 1.20
N LEU A 90 1.06 12.03 1.10
CA LEU A 90 1.92 11.95 -0.08
C LEU A 90 1.15 11.55 -1.35
N ALA A 91 0.16 10.66 -1.23
CA ALA A 91 -0.70 10.32 -2.36
C ALA A 91 -1.57 11.51 -2.81
N ARG A 92 -1.97 12.40 -1.89
CA ARG A 92 -2.62 13.66 -2.28
C ARG A 92 -1.66 14.61 -2.97
N ASP A 93 -0.43 14.71 -2.48
CA ASP A 93 0.60 15.57 -3.08
C ASP A 93 0.91 15.11 -4.52
N VAL A 94 1.07 13.81 -4.75
CA VAL A 94 1.26 13.22 -6.09
C VAL A 94 0.05 13.49 -7.01
N ASP A 95 -1.18 13.34 -6.52
CA ASP A 95 -2.41 13.60 -7.28
C ASP A 95 -2.53 15.08 -7.71
N ASN A 96 -2.12 16.01 -6.84
CA ASN A 96 -2.07 17.44 -7.15
C ASN A 96 -1.02 17.74 -8.24
N GLU A 97 0.17 17.15 -8.15
CA GLU A 97 1.22 17.32 -9.16
C GLU A 97 0.83 16.68 -10.51
N ALA A 98 0.20 15.50 -10.49
CA ALA A 98 -0.36 14.85 -11.68
C ALA A 98 -1.42 15.71 -12.38
N THR A 99 -2.29 16.35 -11.59
CA THR A 99 -3.29 17.29 -12.10
C THR A 99 -2.61 18.54 -12.70
N GLY A 100 -1.58 19.07 -12.05
CA GLY A 100 -0.80 20.20 -12.56
C GLY A 100 -0.11 19.88 -13.89
N LEU A 101 0.46 18.68 -14.02
CA LEU A 101 1.04 18.17 -15.27
C LEU A 101 0.02 18.13 -16.41
N TRP A 102 -1.19 17.64 -16.13
CA TRP A 102 -2.27 17.62 -17.12
C TRP A 102 -2.66 19.02 -17.60
N PHE A 103 -2.88 19.98 -16.70
CA PHE A 103 -3.22 21.36 -17.08
C PHE A 103 -2.12 22.00 -17.94
N MET A 104 -0.85 21.73 -17.63
CA MET A 104 0.29 22.30 -18.39
C MET A 104 0.46 21.63 -19.76
N ALA A 105 0.14 20.34 -19.87
CA ALA A 105 0.09 19.60 -21.13
C ALA A 105 -1.00 20.16 -22.05
N ASP A 106 -2.21 20.39 -21.51
CA ASP A 106 -3.35 20.99 -22.21
C ASP A 106 -3.05 22.44 -22.66
N LEU A 107 -2.43 23.26 -21.80
CA LEU A 107 -2.01 24.63 -22.14
C LEU A 107 -0.87 24.70 -23.17
N ALA A 108 -0.07 23.65 -23.32
CA ALA A 108 0.95 23.57 -24.37
C ALA A 108 0.35 23.37 -25.77
N ASP A 109 -0.91 22.92 -25.85
CA ASP A 109 -1.64 22.66 -27.10
C ASP A 109 -2.29 23.93 -27.71
N VAL A 110 -2.62 24.93 -26.88
CA VAL A 110 -3.18 26.20 -27.37
C VAL A 110 -2.07 27.04 -28.04
N ASP A 111 -1.91 26.80 -29.35
CA ASP A 111 -0.94 27.37 -30.28
C ASP A 111 -1.17 28.87 -30.56
N SER A 112 -0.96 29.72 -29.54
CA SER A 112 -1.12 31.18 -29.67
C SER A 112 0.06 32.01 -29.15
N GLY A 113 1.18 31.37 -28.77
CA GLY A 113 2.32 32.04 -28.14
C GLY A 113 3.56 32.17 -29.01
N THR A 114 4.36 33.18 -28.74
CA THR A 114 5.67 33.44 -29.36
C THR A 114 6.67 32.28 -29.10
N SER A 115 7.84 32.29 -29.76
CA SER A 115 8.90 31.30 -29.49
C SER A 115 9.41 31.31 -28.03
N GLU A 116 9.32 32.46 -27.37
CA GLU A 116 9.68 32.65 -25.96
C GLU A 116 8.64 31.97 -25.05
N ASP A 117 7.33 32.18 -25.33
CA ASP A 117 6.22 31.52 -24.60
C ASP A 117 6.25 29.99 -24.69
N ARG A 118 6.76 29.44 -25.80
CA ARG A 118 6.95 27.98 -25.95
C ARG A 118 8.13 27.47 -25.12
N THR A 119 9.21 28.25 -25.02
CA THR A 119 10.39 27.87 -24.25
C THR A 119 10.10 27.89 -22.75
N ASP A 120 9.38 28.90 -22.25
CA ASP A 120 9.00 29.00 -20.85
C ASP A 120 7.97 27.94 -20.45
N ARG A 121 6.99 27.63 -21.31
CA ARG A 121 6.05 26.51 -21.08
C ARG A 121 6.78 25.16 -21.01
N ARG A 122 7.75 24.93 -21.89
CA ARG A 122 8.56 23.69 -21.86
C ARG A 122 9.43 23.59 -20.61
N ARG A 123 10.01 24.71 -20.15
CA ARG A 123 10.75 24.77 -18.89
C ARG A 123 9.82 24.45 -17.70
N ALA A 124 8.67 25.11 -17.61
CA ALA A 124 7.69 24.88 -16.56
C ALA A 124 7.19 23.41 -16.55
N TYR A 125 6.91 22.83 -17.72
CA TYR A 125 6.57 21.41 -17.84
C TYR A 125 7.67 20.50 -17.28
N SER A 126 8.94 20.75 -17.62
CA SER A 126 10.07 19.96 -17.11
C SER A 126 10.26 20.05 -15.60
N GLU A 127 9.97 21.21 -15.00
CA GLU A 127 9.98 21.39 -13.55
C GLU A 127 8.86 20.61 -12.87
N PHE A 128 7.65 20.61 -13.44
CA PHE A 128 6.53 19.80 -12.94
C PHE A 128 6.83 18.30 -13.04
N VAL A 129 7.40 17.82 -14.15
CA VAL A 129 7.80 16.40 -14.29
C VAL A 129 8.81 16.02 -13.22
N THR A 130 9.79 16.89 -12.96
CA THR A 130 10.80 16.67 -11.91
C THR A 130 10.17 16.57 -10.53
N ARG A 131 9.27 17.50 -10.18
CA ARG A 131 8.54 17.48 -8.89
C ARG A 131 7.63 16.26 -8.75
N TYR A 132 6.95 15.87 -9.82
CA TYR A 132 6.11 14.68 -9.86
C TYR A 132 6.94 13.41 -9.59
N LYS A 133 8.05 13.21 -10.33
CA LYS A 133 8.93 12.04 -10.13
C LYS A 133 9.53 12.03 -8.71
N ALA A 134 9.93 13.17 -8.18
CA ALA A 134 10.40 13.27 -6.79
C ALA A 134 9.31 12.87 -5.79
N SER A 135 8.08 13.36 -5.98
CA SER A 135 6.93 13.04 -5.12
C SER A 135 6.56 11.55 -5.19
N MET A 136 6.65 10.94 -6.38
CA MET A 136 6.48 9.50 -6.60
C MET A 136 7.49 8.67 -5.81
N VAL A 137 8.77 9.06 -5.82
CA VAL A 137 9.82 8.37 -5.05
C VAL A 137 9.52 8.43 -3.54
N HIS A 138 9.12 9.60 -3.04
CA HIS A 138 8.75 9.76 -1.63
C HIS A 138 7.53 8.92 -1.25
N LEU A 139 6.50 8.89 -2.12
CA LEU A 139 5.31 8.07 -1.93
C LEU A 139 5.65 6.58 -1.89
N ILE A 140 6.42 6.08 -2.87
CA ILE A 140 6.83 4.67 -2.94
C ILE A 140 7.63 4.28 -1.70
N SER A 141 8.55 5.14 -1.25
CA SER A 141 9.31 4.91 -0.02
C SER A 141 8.39 4.81 1.20
N ALA A 142 7.42 5.72 1.33
CA ALA A 142 6.46 5.70 2.43
C ALA A 142 5.53 4.47 2.39
N MET A 143 5.08 4.07 1.21
CA MET A 143 4.26 2.86 1.02
C MET A 143 5.04 1.60 1.41
N ARG A 144 6.32 1.50 1.01
CA ARG A 144 7.18 0.38 1.40
C ARG A 144 7.36 0.33 2.90
N GLU A 145 7.62 1.47 3.54
CA GLU A 145 7.75 1.52 4.99
C GLU A 145 6.44 1.14 5.69
N ASP A 146 5.31 1.66 5.21
CA ASP A 146 3.99 1.36 5.75
C ASP A 146 3.58 -0.12 5.54
N LEU A 147 4.11 -0.80 4.52
CA LEU A 147 3.95 -2.23 4.31
C LEU A 147 4.92 -3.08 5.17
N LYS A 148 6.12 -2.57 5.50
CA LYS A 148 7.05 -3.23 6.43
C LYS A 148 6.53 -3.25 7.87
N VAL A 149 5.67 -2.31 8.25
CA VAL A 149 5.02 -2.27 9.59
C VAL A 149 3.95 -3.36 9.74
N ALA A 150 3.83 -4.28 8.79
CA ALA A 150 2.90 -5.39 8.86
C ALA A 150 3.43 -6.54 9.74
N ASP A 151 3.21 -6.35 11.06
CA ASP A 151 3.16 -7.26 12.21
C ASP A 151 4.47 -7.78 12.84
N PRO A 152 4.81 -7.38 14.08
CA PRO A 152 5.83 -8.05 14.91
C PRO A 152 5.53 -9.54 15.16
N GLU A 153 4.28 -9.98 14.97
CA GLU A 153 3.93 -11.40 14.97
C GLU A 153 4.52 -12.18 13.79
N ASP A 154 4.76 -11.56 12.64
CA ASP A 154 5.40 -12.24 11.51
C ASP A 154 6.89 -12.45 11.78
N GLU A 155 7.57 -11.48 12.40
CA GLU A 155 8.94 -11.66 12.88
C GLU A 155 9.03 -12.73 13.98
N ARG A 156 8.02 -12.83 14.86
CA ARG A 156 7.95 -13.88 15.87
C ARG A 156 7.68 -15.26 15.25
N ILE A 157 6.75 -15.36 14.30
CA ILE A 157 6.43 -16.62 13.61
C ILE A 157 7.62 -17.07 12.76
N ASP A 158 8.32 -16.16 12.08
CA ASP A 158 9.54 -16.47 11.34
C ASP A 158 10.69 -16.87 12.29
N ALA A 159 10.81 -16.27 13.47
CA ALA A 159 11.78 -16.67 14.49
C ALA A 159 11.45 -18.03 15.13
N GLU A 160 10.17 -18.30 15.42
CA GLU A 160 9.68 -19.59 15.93
C GLU A 160 9.85 -20.70 14.88
N ASN A 161 9.56 -20.42 13.61
CA ASN A 161 9.78 -21.33 12.49
C ASN A 161 11.27 -21.60 12.23
N ALA A 162 12.13 -20.58 12.35
CA ALA A 162 13.58 -20.73 12.25
C ALA A 162 14.15 -21.57 13.40
N GLN A 163 13.62 -21.42 14.62
CA GLN A 163 13.98 -22.28 15.76
C GLN A 163 13.52 -23.73 15.56
N LEU A 164 12.29 -23.95 15.10
CA LEU A 164 11.78 -25.29 14.78
C LEU A 164 12.63 -25.99 13.71
N PHE A 165 13.06 -25.27 12.67
CA PHE A 165 13.97 -25.82 11.64
C PHE A 165 15.35 -26.21 12.19
N LEU A 166 15.88 -25.46 13.14
CA LEU A 166 17.15 -25.76 13.80
C LEU A 166 17.02 -26.97 14.75
N GLU A 167 15.88 -27.10 15.43
CA GLU A 167 15.60 -28.24 16.31
C GLU A 167 15.29 -29.54 15.53
N ASP A 168 14.58 -29.46 14.41
CA ASP A 168 14.32 -30.62 13.54
C ASP A 168 15.54 -31.01 12.71
N GLY A 169 16.37 -30.04 12.30
CA GLY A 169 17.67 -30.27 11.66
C GLY A 169 18.68 -30.94 12.59
N ALA A 170 18.63 -30.65 13.89
CA ALA A 170 19.46 -31.30 14.91
C ALA A 170 19.02 -32.74 15.25
N LYS A 171 17.78 -33.13 14.94
CA LYS A 171 17.22 -34.46 15.20
C LYS A 171 17.41 -35.46 14.05
N ARG A 172 17.88 -35.02 12.87
CA ARG A 172 18.31 -35.94 11.82
C ARG A 172 19.79 -36.25 12.02
N PRO A 173 20.17 -37.43 12.56
CA PRO A 173 21.56 -37.84 12.45
C PRO A 173 21.90 -37.90 10.96
N LEU A 174 23.03 -37.29 10.58
CA LEU A 174 23.65 -37.51 9.29
C LEU A 174 24.00 -39.00 9.21
N GLY A 175 23.06 -39.79 8.69
CA GLY A 175 23.25 -41.15 8.23
C GLY A 175 23.67 -41.15 6.78
#